data_AF-A0A6C0K050-F1
#
_entry.id   AF-A0A6C0K050-F1
#
_cell.length_a   1.000
_cell.length_b   1.000
_cell.length_c   1.000
_cell.angle_alpha   90.00
_cell.angle_beta   90.00
_cell.angle_gamma   90.00
#
_symmetry.space_group_name_H-M   'P 1'
#
loop_
_entity.id
_entity.type
_entity.pdbx_description
1 polymer ?
#
loop_
_entity_poly.entity_id
_entity_poly.type
_entity_poly.pdbx_seq_one_letter_code
_entity_poly.pdbx_strand_id
1 'polypeptide(L)'
;MNTGTYWTKQEELQLMDELSDQKSMDEIAKTHGRTPKAIEMRLESLIRKQHKDNYTISSLVNLYHKTESEIQKIIDTAPSPPPVTGPEKTTASKQRPSVSSSTIGDKEHEMRLKRIEDRLVMIEKYVGRIYKILSSLKKN
;
A
#
# COMPACT_ATOMS: atom_id res chain seq x y z
N MET A 1 0.56 2.11 21.06
CA MET A 1 1.39 1.80 19.89
C MET A 1 1.22 0.31 19.58
N ASN A 2 0.82 -0.03 18.36
CA ASN A 2 0.51 -1.40 17.97
C ASN A 2 1.80 -2.14 17.55
N THR A 3 2.71 -2.33 18.50
CA THR A 3 4.01 -2.98 18.26
C THR A 3 3.85 -4.49 18.30
N GLY A 4 4.22 -5.17 17.20
CA GLY A 4 4.22 -6.64 17.12
C GLY A 4 2.94 -7.29 16.58
N THR A 5 1.95 -6.51 16.13
CA THR A 5 0.79 -7.06 15.42
C THR A 5 1.15 -7.41 13.98
N TYR A 6 0.68 -8.58 13.52
CA TYR A 6 0.84 -8.97 12.13
C TYR A 6 0.03 -8.05 11.22
N TRP A 7 0.62 -7.71 10.07
CA TRP A 7 -0.08 -7.00 9.01
C TRP A 7 -1.17 -7.89 8.43
N THR A 8 -2.41 -7.43 8.49
CA THR A 8 -3.51 -8.09 7.79
C THR A 8 -3.52 -7.69 6.32
N LYS A 9 -4.13 -8.51 5.45
CA LYS A 9 -4.30 -8.15 4.03
C LYS A 9 -5.08 -6.84 3.86
N GLN A 10 -6.04 -6.56 4.75
CA GLN A 10 -6.80 -5.32 4.73
C GLN A 10 -5.91 -4.12 5.06
N GLU A 11 -5.07 -4.23 6.10
CA GLU A 11 -4.09 -3.19 6.43
C GLU A 11 -3.10 -2.96 5.28
N GLU A 12 -2.65 -4.03 4.61
CA GLU A 12 -1.79 -3.89 3.42
C GLU A 12 -2.50 -3.15 2.29
N LEU A 13 -3.75 -3.50 1.99
CA LEU A 13 -4.52 -2.81 0.95
C LEU A 13 -4.72 -1.33 1.29
N GLN A 14 -5.07 -1.03 2.54
CA GLN A 14 -5.20 0.35 3.01
C GLN A 14 -3.87 1.10 2.90
N LEU A 15 -2.75 0.47 3.27
CA LEU A 15 -1.43 1.06 3.14
C LEU A 15 -1.10 1.42 1.68
N MET A 16 -1.46 0.55 0.72
CA MET A 16 -1.25 0.81 -0.70
C MET A 16 -2.15 1.94 -1.23
N ASP A 17 -3.42 1.98 -0.79
CA ASP A 17 -4.33 3.08 -1.13
C ASP A 17 -3.81 4.42 -0.58
N GLU A 18 -3.34 4.45 0.67
CA GLU A 18 -2.80 5.65 1.31
C GLU A 18 -1.50 6.15 0.67
N LEU A 19 -0.67 5.23 0.17
CA LEU A 19 0.50 5.57 -0.65
C LEU A 19 0.10 6.19 -1.98
N SER A 20 -0.92 5.65 -2.64
CA SER A 20 -1.45 6.21 -3.89
C SER A 20 -2.07 7.59 -3.67
N ASP A 21 -2.61 7.86 -2.48
CA ASP A 21 -3.10 9.18 -2.07
C ASP A 21 -1.96 10.16 -1.68
N GLN A 22 -0.70 9.75 -1.82
CA GLN A 22 0.50 10.53 -1.47
C GLN A 22 0.54 11.03 -0.03
N LYS A 23 -0.08 10.29 0.90
CA LYS A 23 0.00 10.61 2.33
C LYS A 23 1.44 10.45 2.84
N SER A 24 1.84 11.29 3.78
CA SER A 24 3.16 11.18 4.38
C SER A 24 3.29 9.92 5.24
N MET A 25 4.51 9.41 5.39
CA MET A 25 4.78 8.22 6.22
C MET A 25 4.32 8.42 7.67
N ASP A 26 4.38 9.64 8.19
CA ASP A 26 3.93 9.97 9.55
C ASP A 26 2.41 9.93 9.69
N GLU A 27 1.66 10.37 8.67
CA GLU A 27 0.20 10.27 8.65
C GLU A 27 -0.25 8.81 8.57
N ILE A 28 0.36 8.03 7.67
CA ILE A 28 0.11 6.60 7.54
C ILE A 28 0.42 5.88 8.86
N ALA A 29 1.56 6.18 9.48
CA ALA A 29 1.94 5.62 10.77
C ALA A 29 0.88 5.89 11.85
N LYS A 30 0.35 7.12 11.91
CA LYS A 30 -0.74 7.48 12.83
C LYS A 30 -2.03 6.71 12.55
N THR A 31 -2.44 6.61 11.29
CA THR A 31 -3.66 5.88 10.90
C THR A 31 -3.61 4.41 11.31
N HIS A 32 -2.47 3.75 11.10
CA HIS A 32 -2.27 2.33 11.43
C HIS A 32 -1.86 2.11 12.90
N GLY A 33 -1.64 3.17 13.67
CA GLY A 33 -1.14 3.08 15.05
C GLY A 33 0.26 2.45 15.16
N ARG A 34 1.07 2.55 14.11
CA ARG A 34 2.42 1.98 13.99
C ARG A 34 3.47 3.09 13.90
N THR A 35 4.75 2.73 13.97
CA THR A 35 5.84 3.71 13.77
C THR A 35 6.12 3.89 12.27
N PRO A 36 6.60 5.06 11.83
CA PRO A 36 7.00 5.27 10.43
C PRO A 36 7.98 4.21 9.94
N LYS A 37 8.90 3.78 10.82
CA LYS A 37 9.85 2.71 10.49
C LYS A 37 9.17 1.36 10.23
N ALA A 38 8.12 1.02 10.98
CA ALA A 38 7.37 -0.21 10.76
C ALA A 38 6.57 -0.19 9.45
N ILE A 39 6.07 1.00 9.06
CA ILE A 39 5.45 1.21 7.75
C ILE A 39 6.49 0.98 6.64
N GLU A 40 7.65 1.63 6.73
CA GLU A 40 8.75 1.50 5.76
C GLU A 40 9.18 0.04 5.58
N MET A 41 9.44 -0.66 6.69
CA MET A 41 9.80 -2.09 6.65
C MET A 41 8.72 -2.95 5.98
N ARG A 42 7.43 -2.60 6.17
CA ARG A 42 6.36 -3.33 5.50
C ARG A 42 6.37 -3.10 4.00
N LEU A 43 6.54 -1.85 3.57
CA LEU A 43 6.61 -1.49 2.15
C LEU A 43 7.74 -2.23 1.46
N GLU A 44 8.94 -2.24 2.05
CA GLU A 44 10.05 -3.01 1.49
C GLU A 44 9.73 -4.51 1.38
N SER A 45 9.05 -5.08 2.38
CA SER A 45 8.63 -6.48 2.34
C SER A 45 7.63 -6.75 1.21
N LEU A 46 6.72 -5.81 0.94
CA LEU A 46 5.74 -5.92 -0.14
C LEU A 46 6.42 -5.81 -1.51
N ILE A 47 7.34 -4.85 -1.67
CA ILE A 47 8.15 -4.67 -2.88
C ILE A 47 8.92 -5.96 -3.21
N ARG A 48 9.63 -6.53 -2.22
CA ARG A 48 10.37 -7.80 -2.39
C ARG A 48 9.45 -8.96 -2.75
N LYS A 49 8.26 -9.04 -2.15
CA LYS A 49 7.28 -10.07 -2.46
C LYS A 49 6.77 -9.95 -3.89
N GLN A 50 6.37 -8.75 -4.31
CA GLN A 50 5.86 -8.52 -5.66
C GLN A 50 6.93 -8.71 -6.73
N HIS A 51 8.18 -8.35 -6.45
CA HIS A 51 9.29 -8.66 -7.35
C HIS A 51 9.46 -10.19 -7.54
N LYS A 52 9.32 -10.99 -6.48
CA LYS A 52 9.28 -12.46 -6.59
C LYS A 52 8.08 -12.98 -7.39
N ASP A 53 6.97 -12.25 -7.38
CA ASP A 53 5.78 -12.54 -8.17
C ASP A 53 5.89 -12.03 -9.63
N ASN A 54 7.11 -11.74 -10.12
CA ASN A 54 7.45 -11.29 -11.48
C ASN A 54 6.97 -9.87 -11.86
N TYR A 55 6.73 -8.99 -10.88
CA TYR A 55 6.51 -7.57 -11.18
C TYR A 55 7.82 -6.92 -11.64
N THR A 56 7.76 -6.12 -12.71
CA THR A 56 8.92 -5.37 -13.20
C THR A 56 9.26 -4.20 -12.28
N ILE A 57 10.53 -3.79 -12.26
CA ILE A 57 10.99 -2.64 -11.47
C ILE A 57 10.21 -1.37 -11.84
N SER A 58 9.93 -1.17 -13.13
CA SER A 58 9.10 -0.05 -13.61
C SER A 58 7.68 -0.06 -13.01
N SER A 59 7.06 -1.24 -12.91
CA SER A 59 5.75 -1.38 -12.26
C SER A 59 5.80 -1.03 -10.77
N LEU A 60 6.88 -1.40 -10.08
CA LEU A 60 7.06 -1.11 -8.65
C LEU A 60 7.35 0.38 -8.39
N VAL A 61 8.14 1.02 -9.24
CA VAL A 61 8.39 2.48 -9.21
C VAL A 61 7.08 3.26 -9.26
N ASN A 62 6.20 2.89 -10.19
CA ASN A 62 4.91 3.56 -10.35
C ASN A 62 3.97 3.30 -9.16
N LEU A 63 4.02 2.11 -8.57
CA LEU A 63 3.11 1.70 -7.50
C LEU A 63 3.48 2.28 -6.13
N TYR A 64 4.77 2.41 -5.83
CA TYR A 64 5.25 2.88 -4.53
C TYR A 64 5.79 4.32 -4.55
N HIS A 65 5.74 4.98 -5.71
CA HIS A 65 6.28 6.34 -5.91
C HIS A 65 7.74 6.49 -5.43
N LYS A 66 8.53 5.43 -5.62
CA LYS A 66 9.96 5.39 -5.29
C LYS A 66 10.80 5.42 -6.54
N THR A 67 12.04 5.87 -6.41
CA THR A 67 12.98 5.83 -7.53
C THR A 67 13.41 4.41 -7.85
N GLU A 68 13.82 4.17 -9.09
CA GLU A 68 14.34 2.87 -9.54
C GLU A 68 15.52 2.40 -8.68
N SER A 69 16.41 3.31 -8.31
CA SER A 69 17.56 3.04 -7.43
C SER A 69 17.14 2.58 -6.03
N GLU A 70 16.09 3.18 -5.44
CA GLU A 70 15.57 2.75 -4.14
C GLU A 70 14.92 1.36 -4.22
N ILE A 71 14.11 1.11 -5.25
CA ILE A 71 13.48 -0.20 -5.47
C ILE A 71 14.56 -1.28 -5.67
N GLN A 72 15.56 -1.00 -6.50
CA GLN A 72 16.68 -1.89 -6.75
C GLN A 72 17.44 -2.20 -5.46
N LYS A 73 17.75 -1.17 -4.67
CA LYS A 73 18.39 -1.35 -3.35
C LYS A 73 17.57 -2.22 -2.42
N ILE A 74 16.25 -2.07 -2.39
CA ILE A 74 15.34 -2.88 -1.55
C ILE A 74 15.32 -4.35 -1.99
N ILE A 75 15.42 -4.60 -3.30
CA ILE A 75 15.46 -5.95 -3.88
C ILE A 75 16.82 -6.61 -3.60
N ASP A 76 17.92 -5.90 -3.84
CA ASP A 76 19.29 -6.42 -3.71
C ASP A 76 19.73 -6.58 -2.26
N THR A 77 19.23 -5.70 -1.39
CA THR A 77 19.51 -5.79 0.05
C THR A 77 18.62 -6.86 0.64
N ALA A 78 19.17 -8.08 0.79
CA ALA A 78 18.64 -9.09 1.70
C ALA A 78 18.34 -8.43 3.06
N PRO A 79 17.33 -8.88 3.83
CA PRO A 79 16.93 -8.25 5.08
C PRO A 79 18.14 -8.19 6.03
N SER A 80 18.82 -7.05 6.04
CA SER A 80 19.93 -6.82 6.95
C SER A 80 19.32 -6.79 8.35
N PRO A 81 19.88 -7.54 9.32
CA PRO A 81 19.44 -7.44 10.69
C PRO A 81 19.45 -5.95 11.10
N PRO A 82 18.45 -5.50 11.89
CA PRO A 82 18.42 -4.13 12.36
C PRO A 82 19.80 -3.77 12.95
N PRO A 83 20.31 -2.54 12.77
CA PRO A 83 21.55 -2.14 13.41
C PRO A 83 21.40 -2.38 14.91
N VAL A 84 22.12 -3.38 15.39
CA VAL A 84 22.20 -3.76 16.79
C VAL A 84 22.97 -2.63 17.47
N THR A 85 22.25 -1.72 18.10
CA THR A 85 22.85 -0.72 18.99
C THR A 85 22.19 -0.82 20.37
N GLY A 86 22.69 -1.76 21.18
CA GLY A 86 22.65 -1.69 22.64
C GLY A 86 21.40 -2.18 23.37
N PRO A 87 21.50 -2.50 24.68
CA PRO A 87 21.32 -3.88 25.14
C PRO A 87 20.07 -4.15 26.02
N GLU A 88 19.74 -5.45 26.12
CA GLU A 88 19.18 -6.14 27.30
C GLU A 88 17.72 -5.87 27.77
N LYS A 89 16.82 -6.86 27.58
CA LYS A 89 16.33 -7.79 28.64
C LYS A 89 15.05 -8.57 28.26
N THR A 90 15.21 -9.90 28.21
CA THR A 90 14.46 -10.93 28.98
C THR A 90 12.94 -11.17 28.75
N THR A 91 12.66 -12.39 28.28
CA THR A 91 11.55 -13.33 28.60
C THR A 91 10.11 -13.08 28.16
N ALA A 92 9.56 -14.00 27.35
CA ALA A 92 8.60 -15.04 27.79
C ALA A 92 7.58 -15.42 26.68
N SER A 93 7.62 -16.71 26.35
CA SER A 93 6.63 -17.51 25.59
C SER A 93 5.19 -17.37 26.09
N LYS A 94 4.19 -17.21 25.20
CA LYS A 94 2.91 -17.96 25.29
C LYS A 94 2.01 -17.93 24.04
N GLN A 95 1.67 -19.14 23.61
CA GLN A 95 0.54 -19.69 22.86
C GLN A 95 -0.44 -18.83 22.05
N ARG A 96 -0.67 -19.37 20.85
CA ARG A 96 -1.59 -19.07 19.75
C ARG A 96 -3.05 -19.44 20.09
N PRO A 97 -4.04 -18.69 19.59
CA PRO A 97 -5.30 -19.29 19.17
C PRO A 97 -5.50 -19.12 17.66
N SER A 98 -5.69 -20.25 17.01
CA SER A 98 -6.23 -20.38 15.65
C SER A 98 -7.70 -20.02 15.65
N VAL A 99 -8.13 -19.10 14.79
CA VAL A 99 -9.56 -18.99 14.43
C VAL A 99 -9.70 -18.76 12.93
N SER A 100 -10.38 -19.72 12.33
CA SER A 100 -10.89 -19.81 10.97
C SER A 100 -12.19 -19.01 10.78
N SER A 101 -12.42 -18.43 9.59
CA SER A 101 -13.70 -18.26 8.87
C SER A 101 -13.55 -17.09 7.88
N SER A 102 -13.53 -17.28 6.56
CA SER A 102 -14.64 -17.62 5.64
C SER A 102 -15.87 -16.73 5.81
N THR A 103 -16.31 -16.14 4.70
CA THR A 103 -17.60 -15.45 4.42
C THR A 103 -17.68 -13.90 4.53
N ILE A 104 -16.56 -13.16 4.53
CA ILE A 104 -16.60 -11.66 4.55
C ILE A 104 -16.22 -11.02 3.19
N GLY A 105 -15.59 -11.77 2.29
CA GLY A 105 -15.01 -11.22 1.04
C GLY A 105 -16.03 -10.61 0.06
N ASP A 106 -17.23 -11.16 -0.05
CA ASP A 106 -18.10 -10.84 -1.19
C ASP A 106 -18.71 -9.43 -1.09
N LYS A 107 -19.14 -9.01 0.09
CA LYS A 107 -19.73 -7.66 0.32
C LYS A 107 -18.71 -6.54 0.18
N GLU A 108 -17.45 -6.83 0.49
CA GLU A 108 -16.37 -5.84 0.42
C GLU A 108 -15.90 -5.64 -1.03
N HIS A 109 -15.81 -6.72 -1.81
CA HIS A 109 -15.56 -6.66 -3.24
C HIS A 109 -16.66 -5.87 -3.98
N GLU A 110 -17.93 -6.09 -3.61
CA GLU A 110 -19.05 -5.36 -4.18
C GLU A 110 -18.99 -3.85 -3.91
N MET A 111 -18.66 -3.44 -2.68
CA MET A 111 -18.46 -2.00 -2.37
C MET A 111 -17.28 -1.38 -3.12
N ARG A 112 -16.21 -2.14 -3.39
CA ARG A 112 -15.07 -1.66 -4.20
C ARG A 112 -15.45 -1.49 -5.65
N LEU A 113 -16.18 -2.45 -6.23
CA LEU A 113 -16.68 -2.34 -7.61
C LEU A 113 -17.57 -1.11 -7.77
N LYS A 114 -18.50 -0.89 -6.84
CA LYS A 114 -19.38 0.29 -6.86
C LYS A 114 -18.60 1.61 -6.81
N ARG A 115 -17.57 1.71 -5.95
CA ARG A 115 -16.71 2.91 -5.90
C ARG A 115 -15.93 3.13 -7.19
N ILE A 116 -15.49 2.07 -7.85
CA ILE A 116 -14.79 2.15 -9.14
C ILE A 116 -15.76 2.63 -10.23
N GLU A 117 -16.98 2.08 -10.27
CA GLU A 117 -18.03 2.50 -11.21
C GLU A 117 -18.37 3.99 -11.05
N ASP A 118 -18.56 4.47 -9.81
CA ASP A 118 -18.84 5.89 -9.53
C ASP A 118 -17.71 6.81 -10.04
N ARG A 119 -16.45 6.38 -9.89
CA ARG A 119 -15.28 7.11 -10.40
C ARG A 119 -15.24 7.14 -11.93
N LEU A 120 -15.57 6.03 -12.59
CA LEU A 120 -15.63 5.97 -14.05
C LEU A 120 -16.68 6.94 -14.60
N VAL A 121 -17.87 6.99 -13.98
CA VAL A 121 -18.93 7.94 -14.35
C VAL A 121 -18.49 9.40 -14.20
N MET A 122 -17.73 9.72 -13.14
CA MET A 122 -17.14 11.06 -12.96
C MET A 122 -16.16 11.41 -14.07
N ILE A 123 -15.29 10.47 -14.45
CA ILE A 123 -14.30 10.66 -15.52
C ILE A 123 -15.01 10.88 -16.86
N GLU A 124 -16.02 10.07 -17.20
CA GLU A 124 -16.79 10.23 -18.45
C GLU A 124 -17.44 11.62 -18.55
N LYS A 125 -18.02 12.11 -17.44
CA LYS A 125 -18.58 13.48 -17.38
C LYS A 125 -17.51 14.55 -17.60
N TYR A 126 -16.32 14.35 -17.04
CA TYR A 126 -15.22 15.30 -17.18
C TYR A 126 -14.69 15.33 -18.61
N VAL A 127 -14.49 14.16 -19.22
CA VAL A 127 -14.10 14.00 -20.62
C VAL A 127 -15.14 14.65 -21.54
N GLY A 128 -16.44 14.41 -21.31
CA GLY A 128 -17.51 15.04 -22.08
C GLY A 128 -17.50 16.57 -22.04
N ARG A 129 -17.20 17.16 -20.87
CA ARG A 129 -17.04 18.63 -20.74
C ARG A 129 -15.83 19.14 -21.53
N ILE A 130 -14.70 18.43 -21.45
CA ILE A 130 -13.50 18.77 -22.22
C ILE A 130 -13.80 18.74 -23.71
N TYR A 131 -14.43 17.66 -24.21
CA TYR A 131 -14.82 17.56 -25.62
C TYR A 131 -15.74 18.69 -26.05
N LYS A 132 -16.71 19.08 -25.21
CA LYS A 132 -17.60 20.20 -25.50
C LYS A 132 -16.83 21.52 -25.64
N ILE A 133 -15.89 21.80 -24.73
CA ILE A 133 -15.03 22.99 -24.79
C ILE A 133 -14.18 22.98 -26.08
N LEU A 134 -13.52 21.86 -26.37
CA LEU A 134 -12.70 21.71 -27.58
C LEU A 134 -13.53 21.86 -28.86
N SER A 135 -14.76 21.35 -28.88
CA SER A 135 -15.67 21.47 -30.02
C SER A 135 -16.16 22.90 -30.24
N SER A 136 -16.32 23.69 -29.17
CA SER A 136 -16.67 25.11 -29.25
C SER A 136 -15.49 25.96 -29.72
N LEU A 137 -14.27 25.62 -29.32
CA LEU A 137 -13.05 26.31 -29.75
C LEU A 137 -12.74 26.08 -31.24
N LYS A 138 -13.14 24.94 -31.81
CA LYS A 138 -12.89 24.58 -33.22
C LYS A 138 -13.89 25.20 -34.21
N LYS A 139 -14.94 25.88 -33.73
CA LYS A 139 -15.98 26.52 -34.55
C LYS A 139 -15.82 28.04 -34.70
N ASN A 140 -14.86 28.64 -33.99
CA ASN A 140 -14.40 30.01 -34.20
C ASN A 140 -13.09 29.99 -34.99
#